data_AF-A0A959FUM7-F1
#
_entry.id   AF-A0A959FUM7-F1
#
_cell.length_a   1.000
_cell.length_b   1.000
_cell.length_c   1.000
_cell.angle_alpha   90.00
_cell.angle_beta   90.00
_cell.angle_gamma   90.00
#
_symmetry.space_group_name_H-M   'P 1'
#
loop_
_entity.id
_entity.type
_entity.pdbx_description
1 polymer ?
#
loop_
_entity_poly.entity_id
_entity_poly.type
_entity_poly.pdbx_seq_one_letter_code
_entity_poly.pdbx_strand_id
1 'polypeptide(L)'
;MAKKKTLKDYSALGSISAELVLKNLTFVFFLGFLTIVYIANSLYAEKKVRQILELQSEVKELKREYNSLQAEIMFNSRFSEVSKKVESMGLRRTGQQPNKILVDPAE
;
A
#
# COMPACT_ATOMS: atom_id res chain seq x y z
N MET A 1 16.19 -25.63 -54.78
CA MET A 1 17.26 -26.35 -54.04
C MET A 1 17.38 -25.76 -52.65
N ALA A 2 16.81 -26.40 -51.62
CA ALA A 2 16.87 -25.89 -50.25
C ALA A 2 18.18 -26.36 -49.57
N LYS A 3 19.10 -25.42 -49.29
CA LYS A 3 20.31 -25.71 -48.50
C LYS A 3 19.88 -26.13 -47.09
N LYS A 4 20.05 -27.41 -46.76
CA LYS A 4 19.85 -27.97 -45.43
C LYS A 4 20.94 -27.37 -44.51
N LYS A 5 20.58 -26.42 -43.64
CA LYS A 5 21.49 -25.86 -42.62
C LYS A 5 22.06 -27.02 -41.80
N THR A 6 23.38 -27.15 -41.82
CA THR A 6 24.09 -28.31 -41.27
C THR A 6 24.42 -28.06 -39.81
N LEU A 7 24.36 -29.10 -38.97
CA LEU A 7 24.66 -29.05 -37.53
C LEU A 7 26.06 -28.47 -37.23
N LYS A 8 26.99 -28.54 -38.20
CA LYS A 8 28.33 -27.93 -38.13
C LYS A 8 28.29 -26.40 -38.05
N ASP A 9 27.26 -25.75 -38.56
CA ASP A 9 27.12 -24.30 -38.53
C ASP A 9 26.81 -23.79 -37.11
N TYR A 10 26.04 -24.56 -36.33
CA TYR A 10 25.71 -24.23 -34.94
C TYR A 10 26.92 -24.39 -34.01
N SER A 11 27.75 -25.42 -34.22
CA SER A 11 28.98 -25.59 -33.45
C SER A 11 30.03 -24.52 -33.79
N ALA A 12 30.12 -24.10 -35.07
CA ALA A 12 31.02 -23.04 -35.50
C ALA A 12 30.60 -21.66 -34.97
N LEU A 13 29.28 -21.40 -34.90
CA LEU A 13 28.75 -20.19 -34.27
C LEU A 13 29.06 -20.16 -32.76
N GLY A 14 28.97 -21.31 -32.09
CA GLY A 14 29.32 -21.50 -30.68
C GLY A 14 30.81 -21.24 -30.38
N SER A 15 31.71 -21.68 -31.25
CA SER A 15 33.15 -21.44 -31.08
C SER A 15 33.54 -19.97 -31.30
N ILE A 16 32.96 -19.31 -32.31
CA ILE A 16 33.22 -17.87 -32.58
C ILE A 16 32.69 -17.01 -31.43
N SER A 17 31.51 -17.33 -30.91
CA SER A 17 30.93 -16.63 -29.76
C SER A 17 31.72 -16.88 -28.47
N ALA A 18 32.18 -18.11 -28.22
CA ALA A 18 33.05 -18.43 -27.10
C ALA A 18 34.40 -17.69 -27.17
N GLU A 19 35.00 -17.57 -28.36
CA GLU A 19 36.26 -16.85 -28.56
C GLU A 19 36.12 -15.33 -28.28
N LEU A 20 35.00 -14.73 -28.70
CA LEU A 20 34.67 -13.33 -28.38
C LEU A 20 34.40 -13.11 -26.88
N VAL A 21 33.76 -14.08 -26.22
CA VAL A 21 33.49 -14.07 -24.77
C VAL A 21 34.79 -14.18 -23.97
N LEU A 22 35.70 -15.06 -24.38
CA LEU A 22 37.03 -15.21 -23.76
C LEU A 22 37.90 -13.95 -23.96
N LYS A 23 37.80 -13.31 -25.13
CA LYS A 23 38.50 -12.04 -25.40
C LYS A 23 37.99 -10.88 -24.54
N ASN A 24 36.71 -10.90 -24.14
CA ASN A 24 36.06 -9.85 -23.35
C ASN A 24 35.64 -10.35 -21.96
N LEU A 25 36.41 -11.25 -21.37
CA LEU A 25 36.04 -11.98 -20.15
C LEU A 25 35.70 -11.04 -18.97
N THR A 26 36.41 -9.93 -18.83
CA THR A 26 36.14 -8.90 -17.82
C THR A 26 34.73 -8.29 -17.96
N PHE A 27 34.26 -8.06 -19.19
CA PHE A 27 32.93 -7.50 -19.45
C PHE A 27 31.83 -8.51 -19.15
N VAL A 28 32.04 -9.79 -19.49
CA VAL A 28 31.08 -10.86 -19.19
C VAL A 28 30.98 -11.11 -17.69
N PHE A 29 32.10 -11.04 -16.97
CA PHE A 29 32.10 -11.10 -15.51
C PHE A 29 31.33 -9.92 -14.90
N PHE A 30 31.50 -8.71 -15.43
CA PHE A 30 30.75 -7.53 -14.99
C PHE A 30 29.23 -7.70 -15.18
N LEU A 31 28.80 -8.25 -16.32
CA LEU A 31 27.38 -8.56 -16.54
C LEU A 31 26.87 -9.67 -15.61
N GLY A 32 27.68 -10.69 -15.35
CA GLY A 32 27.36 -11.74 -14.38
C GLY A 32 27.19 -11.17 -12.97
N PHE A 33 28.11 -10.31 -12.54
CA PHE A 33 28.01 -9.59 -11.27
C PHE A 33 26.74 -8.75 -11.20
N LEU A 34 26.42 -7.98 -12.24
CA LEU A 34 25.20 -7.18 -12.30
C LEU A 34 23.94 -8.05 -12.21
N THR A 35 23.96 -9.22 -12.85
CA THR A 35 22.86 -10.19 -12.81
C THR A 35 22.65 -10.72 -11.39
N ILE A 36 23.74 -11.05 -10.68
CA ILE A 36 23.67 -11.50 -9.28
C ILE A 36 23.08 -10.39 -8.39
N VAL A 37 23.57 -9.15 -8.54
CA VAL A 37 23.05 -7.99 -7.80
C VAL A 37 21.57 -7.77 -8.10
N TYR A 38 21.16 -7.91 -9.35
CA TYR A 38 19.76 -7.78 -9.77
C TYR A 38 18.86 -8.83 -9.11
N ILE A 39 19.26 -10.11 -9.16
CA ILE A 39 18.50 -11.20 -8.54
C ILE A 39 18.41 -10.98 -7.03
N ALA A 40 19.53 -10.64 -6.39
CA ALA A 40 19.55 -10.35 -4.97
C ALA A 40 18.56 -9.23 -4.62
N ASN A 41 18.62 -8.10 -5.33
CA ASN A 41 17.73 -6.96 -5.09
C ASN A 41 16.25 -7.32 -5.28
N SER A 42 15.92 -8.10 -6.32
CA SER A 42 14.56 -8.59 -6.55
C SER A 42 14.01 -9.38 -5.36
N LEU A 43 14.79 -10.32 -4.81
CA LEU A 43 14.39 -11.10 -3.63
C LEU A 43 14.25 -10.24 -2.36
N TYR A 44 15.11 -9.22 -2.20
CA TYR A 44 14.97 -8.29 -1.09
C TYR A 44 13.72 -7.42 -1.23
N ALA A 45 13.42 -6.94 -2.42
CA ALA A 45 12.24 -6.15 -2.71
C ALA A 45 10.95 -6.93 -2.41
N GLU A 46 10.87 -8.20 -2.83
CA GLU A 46 9.72 -9.06 -2.57
C GLU A 46 9.46 -9.23 -1.06
N LYS A 47 10.51 -9.51 -0.28
CA LYS A 47 10.41 -9.62 1.18
C LYS A 47 9.95 -8.31 1.82
N LYS A 48 10.47 -7.18 1.34
CA LYS A 48 10.09 -5.85 1.85
C LYS A 48 8.65 -5.49 1.53
N VAL A 49 8.17 -5.81 0.34
CA VAL A 49 6.76 -5.60 -0.04
C VAL A 49 5.84 -6.39 0.88
N ARG A 50 6.15 -7.65 1.18
CA ARG A 50 5.34 -8.44 2.13
C ARG A 50 5.31 -7.82 3.53
N GLN A 51 6.47 -7.39 4.04
CA GLN A 51 6.54 -6.70 5.34
C GLN A 51 5.69 -5.42 5.35
N ILE A 52 5.75 -4.61 4.28
CA ILE A 52 4.96 -3.38 4.18
C ILE A 52 3.45 -3.68 4.26
N LEU A 53 2.99 -4.74 3.59
CA LEU A 53 1.57 -5.13 3.62
C LEU A 53 1.12 -5.54 5.03
N GLU A 54 1.95 -6.30 5.75
CA GLU A 54 1.68 -6.69 7.15
C GLU A 54 1.58 -5.45 8.06
N LEU A 55 2.58 -4.56 8.00
CA LEU A 55 2.56 -3.31 8.78
C LEU A 55 1.36 -2.41 8.42
N GLN A 56 0.98 -2.32 7.15
CA GLN A 56 -0.19 -1.55 6.73
C GLN A 56 -1.49 -2.11 7.31
N SER A 57 -1.60 -3.44 7.42
CA SER A 57 -2.76 -4.07 8.06
C SER A 57 -2.83 -3.73 9.54
N GLU A 58 -1.71 -3.81 10.24
CA GLU A 58 -1.62 -3.48 11.68
C GLU A 58 -1.97 -2.00 11.94
N VAL A 59 -1.43 -1.08 11.16
CA VAL A 59 -1.75 0.35 11.26
C VAL A 59 -3.25 0.60 10.98
N LYS A 60 -3.83 -0.11 10.02
CA LYS A 60 -5.26 0.00 9.70
C LYS A 60 -6.14 -0.50 10.85
N GLU A 61 -5.73 -1.57 11.51
CA GLU A 61 -6.43 -2.11 12.67
C GLU A 61 -6.37 -1.14 13.86
N LEU A 62 -5.18 -0.65 14.21
CA LEU A 62 -5.00 0.38 15.24
C LEU A 62 -5.85 1.63 14.95
N LYS A 63 -5.89 2.07 13.70
CA LYS A 63 -6.69 3.24 13.30
C LYS A 63 -8.19 2.99 13.44
N ARG A 64 -8.66 1.77 13.21
CA ARG A 64 -10.06 1.40 13.46
C ARG A 64 -10.38 1.44 14.94
N GLU A 65 -9.52 0.89 15.79
CA GLU A 65 -9.70 0.93 17.24
C GLU A 65 -9.77 2.37 17.76
N TYR A 66 -8.82 3.21 17.34
CA TYR A 66 -8.81 4.64 17.69
C TYR A 66 -10.12 5.33 17.27
N ASN A 67 -10.57 5.13 16.04
CA ASN A 67 -11.79 5.75 15.55
C ASN A 67 -13.03 5.27 16.32
N SER A 68 -13.09 3.98 16.66
CA SER A 68 -14.18 3.41 17.46
C SER A 68 -14.21 4.01 18.86
N LEU A 69 -13.05 4.10 19.53
CA LEU A 69 -12.95 4.71 20.85
C LEU A 69 -13.30 6.20 20.81
N GLN A 70 -12.84 6.92 19.79
CA GLN A 70 -13.20 8.32 19.60
C GLN A 70 -14.70 8.49 19.38
N ALA A 71 -15.34 7.61 18.60
CA ALA A 71 -16.78 7.64 18.40
C ALA A 71 -17.55 7.37 19.70
N GLU A 72 -17.07 6.45 20.53
CA GLU A 72 -17.64 6.18 21.86
C GLU A 72 -17.50 7.38 22.79
N ILE A 73 -16.32 8.02 22.84
CA ILE A 73 -16.11 9.26 23.61
C ILE A 73 -17.05 10.36 23.11
N MET A 74 -17.20 10.53 21.80
CA MET A 74 -18.12 11.51 21.22
C MET A 74 -19.58 11.22 21.56
N PHE A 75 -19.98 9.94 21.56
CA PHE A 75 -21.32 9.52 21.97
C PHE A 75 -21.58 9.81 23.45
N ASN A 76 -20.64 9.44 24.32
CA ASN A 76 -20.72 9.67 25.76
C ASN A 76 -20.67 11.16 26.11
N SER A 77 -19.91 11.96 25.35
CA SER A 77 -19.81 13.42 25.50
C SER A 77 -20.93 14.17 24.77
N ARG A 78 -21.82 13.46 24.05
CA ARG A 78 -22.88 14.09 23.27
C ARG A 78 -23.83 14.81 24.22
N PHE A 79 -24.02 16.10 23.98
CA PHE A 79 -24.84 16.98 24.81
C PHE A 79 -26.24 16.43 25.09
N SER A 80 -26.83 15.69 24.13
CA SER A 80 -28.14 15.05 24.29
C SER A 80 -28.15 13.91 25.31
N GLU A 81 -27.10 13.07 25.31
CA GLU A 81 -26.95 11.92 26.22
C GLU A 81 -26.51 12.38 27.61
N VAL A 82 -25.56 13.33 27.69
CA VAL A 82 -25.19 13.99 28.95
C VAL A 82 -26.40 14.69 29.55
N SER A 83 -27.19 15.42 28.77
CA SER A 83 -28.41 16.06 29.28
C SER A 83 -29.39 15.04 29.86
N LYS A 84 -29.67 13.91 29.17
CA LYS A 84 -30.58 12.87 29.70
C LYS A 84 -30.05 12.27 31.01
N LYS A 85 -28.74 12.02 31.08
CA LYS A 85 -28.09 11.44 32.26
C LYS A 85 -28.03 12.40 33.45
N VAL A 86 -28.08 13.70 33.18
CA VAL A 86 -28.01 14.78 34.17
C VAL A 86 -29.41 15.35 34.51
N GLU A 87 -30.42 15.05 33.68
CA GLU A 87 -31.84 15.36 33.92
C GLU A 87 -32.41 14.56 35.10
N SER A 88 -31.93 13.33 35.32
CA SER A 88 -32.23 12.56 36.54
C SER A 88 -31.64 13.18 37.82
N MET A 89 -30.67 14.08 37.69
CA MET A 89 -30.11 14.88 38.79
C MET A 89 -30.80 16.24 38.95
N GLY A 90 -31.91 16.49 38.23
CA GLY A 90 -32.74 17.69 38.38
C GLY A 90 -32.28 18.92 37.59
N LEU A 91 -31.24 18.79 36.77
CA LEU A 91 -30.70 19.88 35.94
C LEU A 91 -31.43 19.89 34.59
N ARG A 92 -32.01 21.05 34.22
CA ARG A 92 -32.81 21.22 32.98
C ARG A 92 -31.99 21.88 31.88
N ARG A 93 -32.27 21.53 30.62
CA ARG A 93 -31.65 22.17 29.44
C ARG A 93 -32.05 23.65 29.37
N THR A 94 -31.07 24.55 29.41
CA THR A 94 -31.23 25.97 29.01
C THR A 94 -30.73 26.11 27.59
N GLY A 95 -31.65 26.16 26.62
CA GLY A 95 -31.32 26.33 25.20
C GLY A 95 -32.39 25.71 24.32
N GLN A 96 -33.48 26.45 24.09
CA GLN A 96 -34.46 26.07 23.08
C GLN A 96 -33.81 26.12 21.70
N GLN A 97 -34.12 25.13 20.87
CA GLN A 97 -33.77 25.13 19.46
C GLN A 97 -34.38 26.39 18.81
N PRO A 98 -33.61 27.18 18.04
CA PRO A 98 -34.16 28.38 17.42
C PRO A 98 -35.31 28.00 16.48
N ASN A 99 -36.47 28.62 16.71
CA ASN A 99 -37.65 28.42 15.86
C ASN A 99 -37.34 28.93 14.45
N LYS A 100 -37.52 28.07 13.44
CA LYS A 100 -37.45 28.48 12.05
C LYS A 100 -38.70 29.30 11.74
N ILE A 101 -38.55 30.62 11.70
CA ILE A 101 -39.62 31.52 11.27
C ILE A 101 -39.78 31.30 9.76
N LEU A 102 -40.86 30.62 9.36
CA LEU A 102 -41.30 30.59 7.98
C LEU A 102 -42.13 31.87 7.79
N VAL A 103 -41.59 32.83 7.04
CA VAL A 103 -42.37 33.96 6.57
C VAL A 103 -43.07 33.50 5.31
N ASP A 104 -44.39 33.28 5.38
CA ASP A 104 -45.20 33.19 4.17
C ASP A 104 -45.21 34.58 3.51
N PRO A 105 -44.86 34.69 2.21
CA PRO A 105 -45.00 35.94 1.48
C PRO A 105 -46.49 36.31 1.47
N ALA A 106 -46.81 37.46 2.07
CA ALA A 106 -48.13 38.04 1.97
C ALA A 106 -48.46 38.32 0.49
N GLU A 107 -49.67 37.93 0.08
CA GLU A 107 -50.32 38.36 -1.16
C GLU A 107 -50.31 39.88 -1.33
#